data_AF-A0A067GW50-F1
#
_entry.id   AF-A0A067GW50-F1
#
_cell.length_a   1.000
_cell.length_b   1.000
_cell.length_c   1.000
_cell.angle_alpha   90.00
_cell.angle_beta   90.00
_cell.angle_gamma   90.00
#
_symmetry.space_group_name_H-M   'P 1'
#
loop_
_entity.id
_entity.type
_entity.pdbx_description
1 polymer ?
#
loop_
_entity_poly.entity_id
_entity_poly.type
_entity_poly.pdbx_seq_one_letter_code
_entity_poly.pdbx_strand_id
1 'polypeptide(L)' 'MINLKFAEAREEIEMAMESKETVYFDEEAECARAAVKEVLDLFNGLLCKLRESEKEALQRSMGLKIEQLKAELQQLDD' A
#
# COMPACT_ATOMS: atom_id res chain seq x y z
N MET A 1 -13.68 -0.21 -0.20
CA MET A 1 -12.96 -1.14 -1.10
C MET A 1 -11.48 -0.79 -1.15
N ILE A 2 -11.02 0.27 -1.84
CA ILE A 2 -9.58 0.62 -1.81
C ILE A 2 -9.11 1.26 -0.49
N ASN A 3 -9.91 2.13 0.13
CA ASN A 3 -9.54 2.76 1.40
C ASN A 3 -9.42 1.75 2.56
N LEU A 4 -10.18 0.66 2.51
CA LEU A 4 -10.08 -0.41 3.51
C LEU A 4 -8.78 -1.18 3.31
N LYS A 5 -8.50 -1.60 2.07
CA LYS A 5 -7.22 -2.23 1.70
C LYS A 5 -6.01 -1.36 1.99
N PHE A 6 -6.14 -0.04 1.84
CA PHE A 6 -5.11 0.91 2.24
C PHE A 6 -4.84 0.87 3.75
N ALA A 7 -5.90 0.87 4.57
CA ALA A 7 -5.76 0.79 6.02
C ALA A 7 -5.15 -0.55 6.45
N GLU A 8 -5.63 -1.66 5.88
CA GLU A 8 -5.06 -3.00 6.07
C GLU A 8 -3.56 -3.02 5.72
N ALA A 9 -3.18 -2.55 4.53
CA ALA A 9 -1.78 -2.55 4.11
C ALA A 9 -0.87 -1.73 5.02
N ARG A 10 -1.38 -0.64 5.60
CA ARG A 10 -0.62 0.16 6.55
C ARG A 10 -0.50 -0.51 7.92
N GLU A 11 -1.55 -1.16 8.40
CA GLU A 11 -1.52 -1.96 9.63
C GLU A 11 -0.50 -3.11 9.50
N GLU A 12 -0.46 -3.79 8.36
CA GLU A 12 0.55 -4.83 8.08
C GLU A 12 1.98 -4.27 8.09
N ILE A 13 2.21 -3.07 7.53
CA ILE A 13 3.51 -2.40 7.63
C ILE A 13 3.86 -2.09 9.08
N GLU A 14 2.91 -1.57 9.87
CA GLU A 14 3.12 -1.25 11.28
C GLU A 14 3.48 -2.52 12.08
N MET A 15 2.78 -3.63 11.87
CA MET A 15 3.12 -4.92 12.49
C MET A 15 4.54 -5.39 12.11
N ALA A 16 4.86 -5.39 10.82
CA ALA A 16 6.19 -5.78 10.35
C ALA A 16 7.30 -4.86 10.90
N MET A 17 7.03 -3.58 11.11
CA MET A 17 7.98 -2.67 11.76
C MET A 17 8.18 -3.01 13.24
N GLU A 18 7.11 -3.39 13.96
CA GLU A 18 7.19 -3.82 15.36
C GLU A 18 7.98 -5.12 15.53
N SER A 19 7.92 -6.02 14.55
CA SER A 19 8.62 -7.30 14.58
C SER A 19 10.03 -7.27 13.98
N LYS A 20 10.54 -6.10 13.55
CA LYS A 20 11.83 -5.93 12.84
C LYS A 20 13.05 -6.51 13.54
N GLU A 21 13.03 -6.61 14.87
CA GLU A 21 14.11 -7.20 15.65
C GLU A 21 13.88 -8.68 16.00
N THR A 22 12.89 -9.32 15.38
CA THR A 22 12.47 -10.69 15.66
C THR A 22 12.64 -11.61 14.44
N VAL A 23 12.56 -12.92 14.67
CA VAL A 23 12.60 -13.93 13.59
C VAL A 23 11.34 -13.94 12.72
N TYR A 24 10.28 -13.24 13.14
CA TYR A 24 9.01 -13.15 12.40
C TYR A 24 9.02 -12.02 11.36
N PHE A 25 10.02 -11.14 11.40
CA PHE A 25 10.10 -9.98 10.52
C PHE A 25 9.93 -10.33 9.05
N ASP A 26 10.63 -11.37 8.57
CA ASP A 26 10.60 -11.73 7.15
C ASP A 26 9.19 -12.15 6.71
N GLU A 27 8.47 -12.90 7.54
CA GLU A 27 7.08 -13.33 7.26
C GLU A 27 6.11 -12.15 7.29
N GLU A 28 6.21 -11.28 8.28
CA GLU A 28 5.35 -10.11 8.41
C GLU A 28 5.64 -9.06 7.32
N ALA A 29 6.91 -8.88 6.95
CA ALA A 29 7.30 -8.01 5.85
C ALA A 29 6.79 -8.53 4.50
N GLU A 30 6.75 -9.86 4.28
CA GLU A 30 6.11 -10.44 3.11
C GLU A 30 4.60 -10.18 3.08
N CYS A 31 3.91 -10.31 4.21
CA CYS A 31 2.49 -9.96 4.35
C CYS A 31 2.24 -8.48 4.02
N ALA A 32 3.05 -7.57 4.59
CA ALA A 32 2.99 -6.14 4.29
C ALA A 32 3.20 -5.85 2.80
N ARG A 33 4.21 -6.45 2.16
CA ARG A 33 4.44 -6.31 0.71
C ARG A 33 3.26 -6.79 -0.11
N ALA A 34 2.66 -7.93 0.25
CA ALA A 34 1.51 -8.49 -0.43
C ALA A 34 0.28 -7.56 -0.33
N ALA A 35 0.01 -7.04 0.87
CA ALA A 35 -1.10 -6.12 1.12
C ALA A 35 -0.92 -4.80 0.34
N VAL A 36 0.27 -4.20 0.36
CA VAL A 36 0.58 -2.99 -0.42
C VAL A 36 0.42 -3.24 -1.92
N LYS A 37 0.90 -4.39 -2.41
CA LYS A 37 0.74 -4.78 -3.82
C LYS A 37 -0.73 -4.87 -4.21
N GLU A 38 -1.60 -5.42 -3.35
CA GLU A 38 -3.04 -5.48 -3.61
C GLU A 38 -3.64 -4.07 -3.77
N VAL A 39 -3.24 -3.12 -2.92
CA VAL A 39 -3.68 -1.72 -3.02
C VAL A 39 -3.24 -1.08 -4.34
N LEU A 40 -1.99 -1.29 -4.74
CA LEU A 40 -1.44 -0.76 -5.99
C LEU A 40 -2.15 -1.36 -7.21
N ASP A 41 -2.41 -2.67 -7.20
CA ASP A 41 -3.11 -3.36 -8.28
C ASP A 41 -4.56 -2.86 -8.41
N LEU A 42 -5.25 -2.65 -7.29
CA LEU A 42 -6.59 -2.04 -7.28
C LEU A 42 -6.57 -0.61 -7.81
N PHE A 43 -5.60 0.21 -7.37
CA PHE A 43 -5.46 1.59 -7.84
C PHE A 43 -5.21 1.66 -9.34
N ASN A 44 -4.24 0.89 -9.84
CA ASN A 44 -3.92 0.82 -11.27
C ASN A 44 -5.09 0.25 -12.07
N GLY A 45 -5.77 -0.79 -11.56
CA GLY A 45 -6.95 -1.36 -12.18
C GLY A 45 -8.11 -0.37 -12.30
N LEU A 46 -8.29 0.52 -11.32
CA LEU A 46 -9.25 1.63 -11.41
C LEU A 46 -8.81 2.66 -12.46
N LEU A 47 -7.54 3.06 -12.45
CA LEU A 47 -7.01 4.01 -13.44
C LEU A 47 -7.15 3.50 -14.87
N CYS A 48 -7.01 2.20 -15.13
CA CYS A 48 -7.19 1.63 -16.46
C CYS A 48 -8.66 1.69 -16.94
N LYS A 49 -9.63 1.70 -16.03
CA LYS A 49 -11.08 1.65 -16.35
C LYS A 49 -11.74 3.03 -16.44
N LEU A 50 -11.10 4.07 -15.89
CA LEU A 50 -11.63 5.42 -15.83
C LEU A 50 -11.29 6.26 -17.08
N ARG A 51 -12.10 7.27 -17.37
CA ARG A 51 -11.76 8.30 -18.38
C ARG A 51 -10.74 9.28 -17.81
N GLU A 52 -10.00 10.01 -18.65
CA GLU A 52 -8.92 10.90 -18.19
C GLU A 52 -9.34 11.88 -17.09
N SER A 53 -10.52 12.50 -17.20
CA SER A 53 -11.06 13.40 -16.18
C SER A 53 -11.30 12.71 -14.81
N GLU A 54 -11.68 11.43 -14.83
CA GLU A 54 -11.91 10.63 -13.62
C GLU A 54 -10.59 10.09 -13.05
N LYS A 55 -9.61 9.78 -13.91
CA LYS A 55 -8.24 9.42 -13.51
C LYS A 55 -7.57 10.55 -12.74
N GLU A 56 -7.66 11.78 -13.24
CA GLU A 56 -7.07 12.92 -12.53
C GLU A 56 -7.73 13.15 -11.16
N ALA A 57 -9.04 12.99 -11.06
CA ALA A 57 -9.75 13.10 -9.77
C ALA A 57 -9.31 12.00 -8.80
N LEU A 58 -9.13 10.76 -9.29
CA LEU A 58 -8.63 9.65 -8.49
C LEU A 58 -7.17 9.86 -8.07
N GLN A 59 -6.31 10.34 -8.97
CA GLN A 59 -4.91 10.65 -8.66
C GLN A 59 -4.78 11.80 -7.66
N ARG A 60 -5.60 12.86 -7.76
CA ARG A 60 -5.61 13.96 -6.78
C ARG A 60 -6.05 13.50 -5.39
N SER A 61 -6.98 12.55 -5.30
CA SER A 61 -7.53 12.09 -4.01
C SER A 61 -6.72 10.97 -3.35
N MET A 62 -6.15 10.06 -4.15
CA MET A 62 -5.46 8.86 -3.66
C MET A 62 -3.96 8.82 -4.02
N GLY A 63 -3.49 9.61 -4.97
CA GLY A 63 -2.09 9.55 -5.43
C GLY A 63 -1.09 9.82 -4.32
N LEU A 64 -1.28 10.87 -3.52
CA LEU A 64 -0.40 11.17 -2.38
C LEU A 64 -0.39 10.03 -1.36
N LYS A 65 -1.56 9.45 -1.07
CA LYS A 65 -1.67 8.34 -0.12
C LYS A 65 -0.92 7.10 -0.61
N ILE A 66 -1.03 6.79 -1.90
CA ILE A 66 -0.31 5.68 -2.53
C ILE A 66 1.20 5.89 -2.44
N GLU A 67 1.69 7.10 -2.68
CA GLU A 67 3.14 7.40 -2.54
C GLU A 67 3.60 7.31 -1.08
N GLN A 68 2.78 7.75 -0.12
CA GLN A 68 3.06 7.57 1.31
C GLN A 68 3.17 6.09 1.68
N LEU A 69 2.22 5.26 1.24
CA LEU A 69 2.22 3.82 1.52
C LEU A 69 3.46 3.12 0.94
N LYS A 70 3.90 3.51 -0.25
CA LYS A 70 5.16 3.00 -0.83
C LYS A 70 6.38 3.40 -0.01
N ALA A 71 6.43 4.64 0.48
CA ALA A 71 7.52 5.13 1.31
C ALA A 71 7.53 4.45 2.70
N GLU A 72 6.36 4.16 3.27
CA GLU A 72 6.23 3.36 4.50
C GLU A 72 6.74 1.93 4.26
N LEU A 73 6.34 1.28 3.15
CA LEU A 73 6.84 -0.05 2.78
C LEU A 73 8.36 -0.07 2.59
N GLN A 74 8.93 0.97 1.97
CA GLN A 74 10.38 1.06 1.75
C GLN A 74 11.17 1.09 3.07
N GLN A 75 10.60 1.58 4.17
CA GLN A 75 11.27 1.55 5.48
C GLN A 75 11.44 0.13 6.06
N LEU A 76 10.69 -0.84 5.53
CA LEU A 76 10.90 -2.26 5.84
C LEU A 76 12.10 -2.84 5.06
N ASP A 77 12.48 -2.22 3.93
CA ASP A 77 13.63 -2.66 3.12
C ASP A 77 14.98 -2.08 3.60
N ASP A 78 14.94 -0.98 4.34
CA ASP A 78 16.11 -0.27 4.90
C ASP A 78 16.55 -0.83 6.26
#